data_AF-A0A0B1TG33-F1
#
_entry.id   AF-A0A0B1TG33-F1
#
_cell.length_a   1.000
_cell.length_b   1.000
_cell.length_c   1.000
_cell.angle_alpha   90.00
_cell.angle_beta   90.00
_cell.angle_gamma   90.00
#
_symmetry.space_group_name_H-M   'P 1'
#
loop_
_entity.id
_entity.type
_entity.pdbx_description
1 polymer ?
#
loop_
_entity_poly.entity_id
_entity_poly.type
_entity_poly.pdbx_seq_one_letter_code
_entity_poly.pdbx_strand_id
1 'polypeptide(L)'
;MPGRFTEECVGNGRVVDFITRVAVWKSSGGSCRSGYFRHAVCVFGIEDFSWLAGSPNLMANKMMPDFDYAVVDCMHELLHNRTHFLQNDHPLNISYYANQPNVLYHKNWLKPDPNYRLNCTLDE
;
A
#
# COMPACT_ATOMS: atom_id res chain seq x y z
N MET A 1 17.18 -1.46 16.95
CA MET A 1 16.52 -2.73 16.59
C MET A 1 16.86 -3.10 15.16
N PRO A 2 17.07 -4.39 14.85
CA PRO A 2 17.16 -4.87 13.47
C PRO A 2 15.93 -4.44 12.65
N GLY A 3 16.12 -4.04 11.39
CA GLY A 3 15.04 -3.54 10.52
C GLY A 3 14.54 -2.11 10.81
N ARG A 4 15.25 -1.34 11.64
CA ARG A 4 14.89 0.05 11.93
C ARG A 4 15.02 0.95 10.69
N PHE A 5 14.14 1.94 10.59
CA PHE A 5 14.27 3.07 9.67
C PHE A 5 14.69 4.33 10.44
N THR A 6 15.23 5.33 9.74
CA THR A 6 15.65 6.60 10.36
C THR A 6 14.45 7.48 10.75
N GLU A 7 14.63 8.32 11.76
CA GLU A 7 13.66 9.32 12.20
C GLU A 7 13.68 10.61 11.37
N GLU A 8 14.69 10.78 10.50
CA GLU A 8 14.91 12.00 9.71
C GLU A 8 13.67 12.45 8.92
N CYS A 9 12.96 11.52 8.28
CA CYS A 9 11.75 11.85 7.53
C CYS A 9 10.60 12.28 8.43
N VAL A 10 10.46 11.64 9.60
CA VAL A 10 9.44 11.99 10.59
C VAL A 10 9.74 13.36 11.20
N GLY A 11 11.01 13.67 11.48
CA GLY A 11 11.47 14.98 11.93
C GLY A 11 11.16 16.10 10.93
N ASN A 12 11.17 15.78 9.63
CA ASN A 12 10.78 16.69 8.55
C ASN A 12 9.25 16.76 8.32
N GLY A 13 8.44 16.14 9.19
CA GLY A 13 6.99 16.12 9.09
C GLY A 13 6.44 15.26 7.96
N ARG A 14 7.26 14.36 7.38
CA ARG A 14 6.86 13.49 6.26
C ARG A 14 6.68 12.06 6.73
N VAL A 15 5.54 11.48 6.38
CA VAL A 15 5.26 10.06 6.58
C VAL A 15 5.63 9.35 5.28
N VAL A 16 6.62 8.46 5.35
CA VAL A 16 6.94 7.57 4.23
C VAL A 16 5.81 6.57 4.04
N ASP A 17 5.49 6.26 2.78
CA ASP A 17 4.41 5.30 2.47
C ASP A 17 4.81 3.88 2.90
N PHE A 18 3.81 3.05 3.16
CA PHE A 18 4.00 1.69 3.63
C PHE A 18 3.28 0.70 2.72
N ILE A 19 4.06 -0.19 2.11
CA ILE A 19 3.54 -1.27 1.24
C ILE A 19 2.64 -2.27 1.97
N THR A 20 2.64 -2.27 3.29
CA THR A 20 2.00 -3.33 4.09
C THR A 20 0.48 -3.28 4.01
N ARG A 21 -0.12 -2.08 3.98
CA ARG A 21 -1.57 -1.94 4.14
C ARG A 21 -2.10 -0.66 3.55
N VAL A 22 -3.04 -0.78 2.61
CA VAL A 22 -3.89 0.34 2.20
C VAL A 22 -5.04 0.52 3.19
N ALA A 23 -5.24 1.75 3.65
CA ALA A 23 -6.40 2.15 4.43
C ALA A 23 -6.79 3.58 4.10
N VAL A 24 -8.05 3.79 3.72
CA VAL A 24 -8.58 5.13 3.42
C VAL A 24 -9.24 5.68 4.67
N TRP A 25 -8.75 6.82 5.14
CA TRP A 25 -9.29 7.50 6.31
C TRP A 25 -10.21 8.63 5.88
N LYS A 26 -11.26 8.90 6.66
CA LYS A 26 -12.19 9.99 6.38
C LYS A 26 -11.48 11.36 6.33
N SER A 27 -10.41 11.53 7.11
CA SER A 27 -9.60 12.76 7.15
C SER A 27 -8.61 12.90 6.00
N SER A 28 -8.26 11.81 5.29
CA SER A 28 -7.23 11.85 4.26
C SER A 28 -7.74 12.37 2.91
N GLY A 29 -9.02 12.73 2.80
CA GLY A 29 -9.65 13.19 1.55
C GLY A 29 -9.73 12.12 0.45
N GLY A 30 -9.35 10.87 0.76
CA GLY A 30 -9.40 9.76 -0.19
C GLY A 30 -10.83 9.39 -0.56
N SER A 31 -11.07 9.06 -1.83
CA SER A 31 -12.39 8.66 -2.31
C SER A 31 -12.69 7.22 -1.90
N CYS A 32 -13.44 7.07 -0.81
CA CYS A 32 -14.09 5.81 -0.43
C CYS A 32 -15.33 5.64 -1.31
N ARG A 33 -15.28 4.79 -2.33
CA ARG A 33 -16.37 4.68 -3.32
C ARG A 33 -17.59 4.00 -2.71
N SER A 34 -17.38 3.11 -1.73
CA SER A 34 -18.46 2.51 -0.94
C SER A 34 -19.32 3.51 -0.18
N GLY A 35 -18.77 4.71 0.08
CA GLY A 35 -19.41 5.73 0.91
C GLY A 35 -19.55 5.33 2.39
N TYR A 36 -19.10 4.14 2.79
CA TYR A 36 -19.30 3.61 4.13
C TYR A 36 -18.01 3.68 4.97
N PHE A 37 -18.08 4.39 6.07
CA PHE A 37 -16.98 4.54 7.02
C PHE A 37 -17.37 3.98 8.38
N ARG A 38 -16.49 3.16 8.98
CA ARG A 38 -16.62 2.67 10.36
C ARG A 38 -15.39 3.08 11.17
N HIS A 39 -15.60 3.82 12.25
CA HIS A 39 -14.53 4.42 13.06
C HIS A 39 -13.55 5.26 12.21
N ALA A 40 -14.08 6.08 11.30
CA ALA A 40 -13.33 6.92 10.37
C ALA A 40 -12.42 6.19 9.35
N VAL A 41 -12.51 4.86 9.25
CA VAL A 41 -11.85 4.06 8.21
C VAL A 41 -12.89 3.62 7.17
N CYS A 42 -12.56 3.75 5.89
CA CYS A 42 -13.38 3.27 4.79
C CYS A 42 -13.51 1.74 4.87
N VAL A 43 -14.73 1.27 4.74
CA VAL A 43 -15.02 -0.15 4.54
C VAL A 43 -15.25 -0.32 3.05
N PHE A 44 -14.33 -1.02 2.40
CA PHE A 44 -14.40 -1.28 0.97
C PHE A 44 -15.57 -2.21 0.64
N GLY A 45 -16.30 -1.89 -0.42
CA GLY A 45 -17.25 -2.78 -1.08
C GLY A 45 -16.86 -3.00 -2.55
N ILE A 46 -17.77 -3.57 -3.33
CA ILE A 46 -17.48 -4.01 -4.71
C ILE A 46 -17.14 -2.84 -5.65
N GLU A 47 -17.65 -1.65 -5.38
CA GLU A 47 -17.30 -0.41 -6.08
C GLU A 47 -15.84 0.03 -5.94
N ASP A 48 -15.17 -0.40 -4.87
CA ASP A 48 -13.74 -0.15 -4.65
C ASP A 48 -12.84 -1.23 -5.28
N PHE A 49 -13.42 -2.36 -5.74
CA PHE A 49 -12.70 -3.54 -6.24
C PHE A 49 -11.69 -3.21 -7.34
N SER A 50 -12.09 -2.47 -8.38
CA SER A 50 -11.22 -2.14 -9.50
C SER A 50 -9.98 -1.34 -9.07
N TRP A 51 -10.11 -0.46 -8.06
CA TRP A 51 -8.98 0.29 -7.53
C TRP A 51 -8.11 -0.57 -6.60
N LEU A 52 -8.73 -1.41 -5.77
CA LEU A 52 -8.04 -2.34 -4.89
C LEU A 52 -7.20 -3.37 -5.65
N ALA A 53 -7.70 -3.87 -6.78
CA ALA A 53 -7.05 -4.87 -7.62
C ALA A 53 -5.67 -4.41 -8.15
N GLY A 54 -5.48 -3.10 -8.31
CA GLY A 54 -4.25 -2.47 -8.76
C GLY A 54 -3.45 -1.75 -7.68
N SER A 55 -3.85 -1.84 -6.41
CA SER A 55 -3.12 -1.19 -5.32
C SER A 55 -1.71 -1.79 -5.15
N PRO A 56 -0.66 -0.97 -4.95
CA PRO A 56 0.69 -1.46 -4.66
C PRO A 56 0.84 -2.00 -3.23
N ASN A 57 -0.23 -2.00 -2.44
CA ASN A 57 -0.21 -2.49 -1.07
C ASN A 57 -0.51 -3.98 -1.01
N LEU A 58 0.17 -4.68 -0.09
CA LEU A 58 0.04 -6.13 0.09
C LEU A 58 -1.29 -6.53 0.74
N MET A 59 -1.86 -5.66 1.56
CA MET A 59 -3.12 -5.89 2.26
C MET A 59 -4.00 -4.65 2.20
N ALA A 60 -5.31 -4.85 2.37
CA ALA A 60 -6.29 -3.78 2.42
C ALA A 60 -7.09 -3.83 3.72
N ASN A 61 -7.38 -2.66 4.27
CA ASN A 61 -8.24 -2.48 5.43
C ASN A 61 -9.18 -1.28 5.23
N LYS A 62 -10.51 -1.41 5.37
CA LYS A 62 -11.27 -2.51 5.97
C LYS A 62 -12.18 -3.21 4.97
N MET A 63 -12.34 -4.53 5.07
CA MET A 63 -13.42 -5.28 4.41
C MET A 63 -14.28 -5.95 5.49
N MET A 64 -15.60 -5.99 5.31
CA MET A 64 -16.51 -6.61 6.28
C MET A 64 -17.57 -7.44 5.54
N PRO A 65 -17.66 -8.76 5.79
CA PRO A 65 -18.69 -9.63 5.23
C PRO A 65 -20.12 -9.13 5.45
N ASP A 66 -20.39 -8.54 6.62
CA ASP A 66 -21.71 -8.01 6.97
C ASP A 66 -22.11 -6.76 6.16
N PHE A 67 -21.14 -6.07 5.54
CA PHE A 67 -21.39 -4.89 4.71
C PHE A 67 -21.50 -5.28 3.25
N ASP A 68 -20.45 -5.88 2.71
CA ASP A 68 -20.41 -6.37 1.34
C ASP A 68 -19.48 -7.59 1.27
N TYR A 69 -20.06 -8.76 1.04
CA TYR A 69 -19.30 -10.00 0.87
C TYR A 69 -18.75 -10.14 -0.55
N ALA A 70 -19.35 -9.49 -1.55
CA ALA A 70 -18.96 -9.64 -2.95
C ALA A 70 -17.53 -9.15 -3.19
N VAL A 71 -17.10 -8.06 -2.53
CA VAL A 71 -15.71 -7.60 -2.65
C VAL A 71 -14.71 -8.63 -2.11
N VAL A 72 -15.06 -9.36 -1.05
CA VAL A 72 -14.19 -10.38 -0.45
C VAL A 72 -14.08 -11.57 -1.41
N ASP A 73 -15.21 -12.00 -1.95
CA ASP A 73 -15.30 -13.13 -2.88
C ASP A 73 -14.57 -12.82 -4.20
N CYS A 74 -14.84 -11.67 -4.83
CA CYS A 74 -14.17 -11.25 -6.06
C CYS A 74 -12.66 -11.06 -5.87
N MET A 75 -12.20 -10.52 -4.72
CA MET A 75 -10.77 -10.44 -4.43
C MET A 75 -10.15 -11.83 -4.24
N HIS A 76 -10.88 -12.77 -3.65
CA HIS A 76 -10.43 -14.15 -3.51
C HIS A 76 -10.25 -14.83 -4.88
N GLU A 77 -11.25 -14.72 -5.75
CA GLU A 77 -11.19 -15.23 -7.13
C GLU A 77 -10.07 -14.57 -7.93
N LEU A 78 -9.91 -13.25 -7.84
CA LEU A 78 -8.84 -12.51 -8.51
C LEU A 78 -7.46 -13.03 -8.09
N LEU A 79 -7.23 -13.22 -6.79
CA LEU A 79 -5.97 -13.75 -6.28
C LEU A 79 -5.77 -15.20 -6.74
N HIS A 80 -6.82 -16.03 -6.66
CA HIS A 80 -6.78 -17.42 -7.14
C HIS A 80 -6.41 -17.49 -8.63
N ASN A 81 -6.97 -16.61 -9.46
CA ASN A 81 -6.69 -16.60 -10.88
C ASN A 81 -5.26 -16.12 -11.20
N ARG A 82 -4.76 -15.13 -10.46
CA ARG A 82 -3.37 -14.67 -10.57
C ARG A 82 -2.38 -15.78 -10.18
N THR A 83 -2.69 -16.57 -9.14
CA THR A 83 -1.79 -17.62 -8.66
C THR A 83 -1.85 -18.91 -9.47
N HIS A 84 -3.04 -19.38 -9.86
CA HIS A 84 -3.22 -20.69 -10.48
C HIS A 84 -3.35 -20.67 -12.00
N PHE A 85 -3.86 -19.57 -12.58
CA PHE A 85 -4.06 -19.45 -14.02
C PHE A 85 -3.10 -18.45 -14.68
N LEU A 86 -2.09 -17.96 -13.95
CA LEU A 86 -1.05 -17.05 -14.45
C LEU A 86 -1.62 -15.80 -15.15
N GLN A 87 -2.78 -15.32 -14.71
CA GLN A 87 -3.37 -14.10 -15.25
C GLN A 87 -2.52 -12.89 -14.88
N ASN A 88 -1.92 -12.25 -15.88
CA ASN A 88 -1.06 -11.08 -15.70
C ASN A 88 -1.81 -9.79 -16.05
N ASP A 89 -2.72 -9.39 -15.17
CA ASP A 89 -3.52 -8.17 -15.29
C ASP A 89 -2.81 -6.96 -14.66
N HIS A 90 -2.34 -7.08 -13.41
CA HIS A 90 -1.57 -6.05 -12.71
C HIS A 90 -0.18 -6.60 -12.30
N PRO A 91 0.84 -6.50 -13.17
CA PRO A 91 2.18 -6.96 -12.83
C PRO A 91 2.77 -6.15 -11.67
N LEU A 92 3.57 -6.83 -10.84
CA LEU A 92 4.27 -6.19 -9.72
C LEU A 92 5.25 -5.12 -10.25
N ASN A 93 5.03 -3.86 -9.90
CA ASN A 93 5.95 -2.78 -10.27
C ASN A 93 7.23 -2.84 -9.42
N ILE A 94 8.20 -3.63 -9.85
CA ILE A 94 9.48 -3.84 -9.14
C ILE A 94 10.20 -2.51 -8.89
N SER A 95 10.12 -1.56 -9.82
CA SER A 95 10.74 -0.24 -9.68
C SER A 95 10.18 0.51 -8.48
N TYR A 96 8.85 0.55 -8.33
CA TYR A 96 8.18 1.19 -7.19
C TYR A 96 8.67 0.62 -5.85
N TYR A 97 8.74 -0.71 -5.69
CA TYR A 97 9.21 -1.34 -4.45
C TYR A 97 10.71 -1.15 -4.23
N ALA A 98 11.51 -1.18 -5.30
CA ALA A 98 12.97 -1.05 -5.21
C ALA A 98 13.43 0.37 -4.82
N ASN A 99 12.62 1.37 -5.16
CA ASN A 99 12.88 2.80 -4.92
C ASN A 99 12.25 3.33 -3.62
N GLN A 100 11.63 2.47 -2.80
CA GLN A 100 11.08 2.89 -1.51
C GLN A 100 12.19 3.47 -0.60
N PRO A 101 11.93 4.57 0.14
CA PRO A 101 12.94 5.23 0.97
C PRO A 101 13.60 4.31 1.98
N ASN A 102 12.82 3.41 2.60
CA ASN A 102 13.33 2.41 3.53
C ASN A 102 14.27 1.41 2.84
N VAL A 103 13.97 0.98 1.62
CA VAL A 103 14.82 0.06 0.85
C VAL A 103 16.13 0.73 0.46
N LEU A 104 16.07 1.95 -0.07
CA LEU A 104 17.26 2.73 -0.44
C LEU A 104 18.16 3.01 0.77
N TYR A 105 17.57 3.37 1.90
CA TYR A 105 18.28 3.58 3.16
C TYR A 105 19.05 2.33 3.60
N HIS A 106 18.40 1.16 3.59
CA HIS A 106 19.05 -0.09 3.99
C HIS A 106 20.10 -0.56 2.98
N LYS A 107 19.91 -0.31 1.67
CA LYS A 107 20.94 -0.57 0.65
C LYS A 107 22.20 0.26 0.89
N ASN A 108 22.04 1.56 1.17
CA ASN A 108 23.17 2.44 1.48
C ASN A 108 23.85 2.07 2.80
N TRP A 109 23.10 1.59 3.79
CA TRP A 109 23.69 1.07 5.04
C TRP A 109 24.67 -0.08 4.78
N LEU A 110 24.37 -0.96 3.82
CA LEU A 110 25.23 -2.09 3.47
C LEU A 110 26.42 -1.68 2.58
N LYS A 111 26.25 -0.67 1.73
CA LYS A 111 27.29 -0.12 0.83
C LYS A 111 27.25 1.41 0.89
N PRO A 112 27.97 2.04 1.83
CA PRO A 112 27.87 3.47 2.05
C PRO A 112 28.43 4.28 0.89
N ASP A 113 27.60 5.14 0.31
CA ASP A 113 28.02 6.19 -0.61
C ASP A 113 28.08 7.54 0.15
N PRO A 114 29.23 8.24 0.14
CA PRO A 114 29.37 9.54 0.81
C PRO A 114 28.45 10.63 0.25
N ASN A 115 27.90 10.47 -0.97
CA ASN A 115 26.99 11.43 -1.59
C ASN A 115 25.50 11.08 -1.38
N TYR A 116 25.20 9.96 -0.72
CA TYR A 116 23.81 9.55 -0.51
C TYR A 116 23.08 10.52 0.42
N ARG A 117 21.93 11.01 -0.06
CA ARG A 117 20.97 11.77 0.75
C ARG A 117 19.64 11.05 0.72
N LEU A 118 19.04 10.85 1.89
CA LEU A 118 17.73 10.23 1.98
C LEU A 118 16.69 11.21 1.44
N ASN A 119 16.02 10.82 0.35
CA ASN A 119 14.85 11.56 -0.09
C ASN A 119 13.62 11.11 0.71
N CYS A 120 13.05 12.03 1.47
CA CYS A 120 11.83 11.81 2.24
C CYS A 120 10.56 12.21 1.47
N THR A 121 10.65 12.65 0.21
CA THR A 121 9.47 12.78 -0.65
C THR A 121 9.12 11.43 -1.25
N LEU A 122 7.83 11.12 -1.29
CA LEU A 122 7.28 10.14 -2.21
C LEU A 122 7.08 10.87 -3.54
N ASP A 123 7.55 10.27 -4.63
CA ASP A 123 7.03 10.63 -5.95
C ASP A 123 5.58 10.09 -5.99
N GLU A 124 4.61 11.00 -6.10
CA GLU A 124 3.19 10.67 -6.35
C GLU A 124 3.00 10.09 -7.75
#